data_AF-A0AA85FWY6-F1
#
_entry.id   AF-A0AA85FWY6-F1
#
_cell.length_a   1.000
_cell.length_b   1.000
_cell.length_c   1.000
_cell.angle_alpha   90.00
_cell.angle_beta   90.00
_cell.angle_gamma   90.00
#
_symmetry.space_group_name_H-M   'P 1'
#
loop_
_entity.id
_entity.type
_entity.pdbx_description
1 polymer ?
#
loop_
_entity_poly.entity_id
_entity_poly.type
_entity_poly.pdbx_seq_one_letter_code
_entity_poly.pdbx_strand_id
1 'polypeptide(L)'
;MQFIIYAYIIFAIVKLPELDKEAQIAEDEAQKVINEITDQWGNHNISFVIECQKLYYESEQGITLLTDVIGYVKSNLVDISSILKENYTELIDCFQEQIKQYQKDKDNRAGFACYDDMSLDLFQSVSLLDGKLVDLYKRKAEFSKYLFYRRFSLDVARKLKQQMKN
;
A
#
# COMPACT_ATOMS: atom_id res chain seq x y z
N MET A 1 16.70 -13.79 22.32
CA MET A 1 15.89 -14.52 21.31
C MET A 1 14.44 -14.71 21.73
N GLN A 2 14.11 -15.23 22.93
CA GLN A 2 12.72 -15.50 23.34
C GLN A 2 11.79 -14.27 23.31
N PHE A 3 12.22 -13.11 23.83
CA PHE A 3 11.39 -11.88 23.81
C PHE A 3 11.02 -11.40 22.41
N ILE A 4 11.95 -11.50 21.46
CA ILE A 4 11.71 -11.15 20.05
C ILE A 4 10.66 -12.09 19.47
N ILE A 5 10.74 -13.40 19.76
CA ILE A 5 9.76 -14.38 19.29
C ILE A 5 8.35 -14.11 19.86
N TYR A 6 8.22 -13.77 21.15
CA TYR A 6 6.92 -13.44 21.74
C TYR A 6 6.31 -12.14 21.18
N ALA A 7 7.11 -11.10 20.99
CA ALA A 7 6.66 -9.87 20.34
C ALA A 7 6.19 -10.17 18.89
N TYR A 8 6.91 -11.02 18.16
CA TYR A 8 6.52 -11.47 16.81
C TYR A 8 5.21 -12.26 16.77
N ILE A 9 4.99 -13.17 17.73
CA ILE A 9 3.78 -13.99 17.80
C ILE A 9 2.56 -13.11 18.10
N ILE A 10 2.67 -12.20 19.07
CA ILE A 10 1.60 -11.25 19.39
C ILE A 10 1.29 -10.37 18.18
N PHE A 11 2.32 -9.88 17.48
CA PHE A 11 2.12 -9.03 16.29
C PHE A 11 1.46 -9.75 15.12
N ALA A 12 1.90 -10.98 14.81
CA ALA A 12 1.39 -11.73 13.67
C ALA A 12 -0.01 -12.30 13.89
N ILE A 13 -0.37 -12.64 15.14
CA ILE A 13 -1.66 -13.23 15.49
C ILE A 13 -2.71 -12.16 15.80
N VAL A 14 -2.31 -11.02 16.37
CA VAL A 14 -3.25 -9.99 16.82
C VAL A 14 -3.27 -8.81 15.86
N LYS A 15 -2.12 -8.18 15.57
CA LYS A 15 -2.13 -6.90 14.86
C LYS A 15 -2.41 -7.04 13.36
N LEU A 16 -1.90 -8.09 12.72
CA LEU A 16 -2.08 -8.28 11.29
C LEU A 16 -3.55 -8.55 10.90
N PRO A 17 -4.29 -9.41 11.64
CA PRO A 17 -5.74 -9.56 11.42
C PRO A 17 -6.57 -8.32 11.78
N GLU A 18 -6.14 -7.51 12.76
CA GLU A 18 -6.79 -6.23 13.05
C GLU A 18 -6.67 -5.25 11.88
N LEU A 19 -5.47 -5.10 11.32
CA LEU A 19 -5.24 -4.23 10.16
C LEU A 19 -6.03 -4.68 8.92
N ASP A 20 -6.14 -6.00 8.71
CA ASP A 20 -6.96 -6.58 7.64
C ASP A 20 -8.44 -6.23 7.82
N LYS A 21 -8.97 -6.40 9.04
CA LYS A 21 -10.35 -6.00 9.38
C LYS A 21 -10.56 -4.50 9.22
N GLU A 22 -9.61 -3.69 9.66
CA GLU A 22 -9.65 -2.24 9.53
C GLU A 22 -9.67 -1.82 8.05
N ALA A 23 -8.90 -2.48 7.19
CA ALA A 23 -8.91 -2.24 5.75
C ALA A 23 -10.23 -2.67 5.11
N GLN A 24 -10.78 -3.82 5.50
CA GLN A 24 -12.09 -4.29 5.01
C GLN A 24 -13.22 -3.33 5.37
N ILE A 25 -13.25 -2.82 6.60
CA ILE A 25 -14.26 -1.83 7.02
C ILE A 25 -14.17 -0.56 6.15
N ALA A 26 -12.96 -0.05 5.91
CA ALA A 26 -12.77 1.11 5.05
C ALA A 26 -13.18 0.85 3.59
N GLU A 27 -12.99 -0.38 3.11
CA GLU A 27 -13.41 -0.81 1.77
C GLU A 27 -14.92 -0.85 1.65
N ASP A 28 -15.61 -1.41 2.64
CA ASP A 28 -17.07 -1.45 2.69
C ASP A 28 -17.67 -0.04 2.74
N GLU A 29 -17.07 0.87 3.52
CA GLU A 29 -17.48 2.27 3.59
C GLU A 29 -17.26 3.02 2.27
N ALA A 30 -16.11 2.84 1.62
CA ALA A 30 -15.85 3.42 0.30
C ALA A 30 -16.84 2.88 -0.75
N GLN A 31 -17.10 1.56 -0.73
CA GLN A 31 -18.02 0.94 -1.67
C GLN A 31 -19.47 1.42 -1.47
N LYS A 32 -19.87 1.68 -0.23
CA LYS A 32 -21.18 2.29 0.06
C LYS A 32 -21.33 3.66 -0.60
N VAL A 33 -20.32 4.53 -0.45
CA VAL A 33 -20.32 5.86 -1.09
C VAL A 33 -20.32 5.75 -2.62
N ILE A 34 -19.54 4.82 -3.18
CA ILE A 34 -19.53 4.54 -4.63
C ILE A 34 -20.94 4.18 -5.12
N ASN A 35 -21.65 3.31 -4.41
CA ASN A 35 -23.00 2.90 -4.77
C ASN A 35 -23.97 4.09 -4.70
N GLU A 36 -23.88 4.91 -3.65
CA GLU A 36 -24.71 6.12 -3.50
C GLU A 36 -24.51 7.12 -4.64
N ILE A 37 -23.26 7.37 -5.04
CA ILE A 37 -22.94 8.25 -6.18
C ILE A 37 -23.52 7.64 -7.47
N THR A 38 -23.32 6.33 -7.66
CA THR A 38 -23.77 5.59 -8.85
C THR A 38 -25.28 5.65 -9.03
N ASP A 39 -26.03 5.42 -7.95
CA ASP A 39 -27.49 5.46 -7.94
C ASP A 39 -28.03 6.86 -8.23
N GLN A 40 -27.34 7.91 -7.77
CA GLN A 40 -27.75 9.30 -7.98
C GLN A 40 -27.49 9.81 -9.40
N TRP A 41 -26.39 9.40 -10.03
CA TRP A 41 -25.88 10.07 -11.24
C TRP A 41 -25.82 9.16 -12.48
N GLY A 42 -26.01 7.84 -12.35
CA GLY A 42 -25.98 6.87 -13.45
C GLY A 42 -24.57 6.41 -13.89
N ASN A 43 -24.45 5.15 -14.33
CA ASN A 43 -23.17 4.42 -14.40
C ASN A 43 -22.05 4.99 -15.30
N HIS A 44 -22.36 5.51 -16.49
CA HIS A 44 -21.34 5.56 -17.56
C HIS A 44 -20.21 6.57 -17.34
N ASN A 45 -20.48 7.76 -16.79
CA ASN A 45 -19.45 8.79 -16.56
C ASN A 45 -18.84 8.69 -15.16
N ILE A 46 -19.61 8.21 -14.17
CA ILE A 46 -19.15 8.05 -12.78
C ILE A 46 -18.11 6.95 -12.67
N SER A 47 -18.30 5.83 -13.38
CA SER A 47 -17.36 4.70 -13.30
C SER A 47 -15.93 5.14 -13.63
N PHE A 48 -15.77 5.99 -14.65
CA PHE A 48 -14.47 6.52 -15.04
C PHE A 48 -13.86 7.41 -13.95
N VAL A 49 -14.66 8.31 -13.36
CA VAL A 49 -14.22 9.19 -12.28
C VAL A 49 -13.76 8.39 -11.06
N ILE A 50 -14.55 7.40 -10.64
CA ILE A 50 -14.23 6.55 -9.48
C ILE A 50 -12.95 5.74 -9.72
N GLU A 51 -12.78 5.20 -10.92
CA GLU A 51 -11.57 4.45 -11.29
C GLU A 51 -10.33 5.37 -11.30
N CYS A 52 -10.47 6.57 -11.85
CA CYS A 52 -9.43 7.61 -11.85
C CYS A 52 -8.95 7.94 -10.42
N GLN A 53 -9.89 8.07 -9.47
CA GLN A 53 -9.59 8.34 -8.07
C GLN A 53 -8.97 7.16 -7.33
N LYS A 54 -9.45 5.94 -7.57
CA LYS A 54 -8.85 4.73 -6.99
C LYS A 54 -7.39 4.59 -7.39
N LEU A 55 -7.10 4.74 -8.69
CA LEU A 55 -5.75 4.72 -9.22
C LEU A 55 -4.89 5.84 -8.62
N TYR A 56 -5.49 7.01 -8.33
CA TYR A 56 -4.81 8.09 -7.63
C TYR A 56 -4.29 7.70 -6.27
N TYR A 57 -5.18 7.28 -5.38
CA TYR A 57 -4.81 6.94 -4.02
C TYR A 57 -3.94 5.68 -3.95
N GLU A 58 -4.17 4.71 -4.83
CA GLU A 58 -3.34 3.52 -4.95
C GLU A 58 -1.89 3.88 -5.27
N SER A 59 -1.68 4.76 -6.25
CA SER A 59 -0.31 5.12 -6.65
C SER A 59 0.39 5.97 -5.60
N GLU A 60 -0.31 6.93 -4.97
CA GLU A 60 0.30 7.76 -3.92
C GLU A 60 0.71 6.93 -2.69
N GLN A 61 -0.17 6.03 -2.26
CA GLN A 61 0.12 5.14 -1.13
C GLN A 61 1.14 4.06 -1.51
N GLY A 62 1.14 3.58 -2.76
CA GLY A 62 2.14 2.67 -3.31
C GLY A 62 3.56 3.27 -3.30
N ILE A 63 3.71 4.52 -3.76
CA ILE A 63 5.00 5.25 -3.70
C ILE A 63 5.48 5.38 -2.25
N THR A 64 4.59 5.78 -1.36
CA THR A 64 4.90 5.97 0.07
C THR A 64 5.34 4.64 0.71
N LEU A 65 4.57 3.57 0.51
CA LEU A 65 4.87 2.23 1.01
C LEU A 65 6.24 1.73 0.55
N LEU A 66 6.51 1.78 -0.76
CA LEU A 66 7.75 1.27 -1.33
C LEU A 66 8.95 2.10 -0.87
N THR A 67 8.80 3.41 -0.73
CA THR A 67 9.86 4.30 -0.21
C THR A 67 10.22 3.94 1.24
N ASP A 68 9.21 3.78 2.10
CA ASP A 68 9.39 3.36 3.50
C ASP A 68 10.10 2.00 3.59
N VAL A 69 9.65 1.04 2.78
CA VAL A 69 10.23 -0.31 2.73
C VAL A 69 11.69 -0.27 2.27
N ILE A 70 12.02 0.47 1.21
CA ILE A 70 13.41 0.66 0.77
C ILE A 70 14.26 1.26 1.90
N GLY A 71 13.74 2.29 2.59
CA GLY A 71 14.42 2.91 3.73
C GLY A 71 14.74 1.91 4.84
N TYR A 72 13.77 1.07 5.20
CA TYR A 72 13.95 0.00 6.19
C TYR A 72 14.97 -1.04 5.74
N VAL A 73 14.92 -1.51 4.48
CA VAL A 73 15.89 -2.49 3.97
C VAL A 73 17.31 -1.91 4.01
N LYS A 74 17.48 -0.66 3.55
CA LYS A 74 18.79 0.03 3.56
C LYS A 74 19.36 0.22 4.95
N SER A 75 18.55 0.57 5.95
CA SER A 75 19.04 0.75 7.32
C SER A 75 19.51 -0.57 7.96
N ASN A 76 18.93 -1.70 7.56
CA ASN A 76 19.28 -3.01 8.10
C ASN A 76 20.41 -3.71 7.33
N LEU A 77 20.75 -3.24 6.12
CA LEU A 77 21.77 -3.82 5.24
C LEU A 77 23.22 -3.71 5.75
N VAL A 78 23.47 -2.86 6.76
CA VAL A 78 24.81 -2.50 7.24
C VAL A 78 25.61 -3.73 7.73
N ASP A 79 24.96 -4.70 8.38
CA ASP A 79 25.62 -5.83 9.06
C ASP A 79 25.39 -7.22 8.41
N ILE A 80 24.92 -7.27 7.16
CA ILE A 80 24.50 -8.52 6.52
C ILE A 80 25.56 -9.06 5.53
N SER A 81 25.63 -10.39 5.36
CA SER A 81 26.56 -11.08 4.44
C SER A 81 26.40 -10.65 2.96
N SER A 82 27.44 -10.87 2.14
CA SER A 82 27.48 -10.43 0.73
C SER A 82 26.34 -10.98 -0.13
N ILE A 83 26.02 -12.27 -0.02
CA ILE A 83 24.91 -12.91 -0.76
C ILE A 83 23.56 -12.29 -0.41
N LEU A 84 23.39 -11.86 0.85
CA LEU A 84 22.19 -11.18 1.28
C LEU A 84 22.13 -9.76 0.71
N LYS A 85 23.26 -9.05 0.69
CA LYS A 85 23.38 -7.71 0.08
C LYS A 85 22.98 -7.71 -1.41
N GLU A 86 23.39 -8.71 -2.19
CA GLU A 86 23.01 -8.83 -3.61
C GLU A 86 21.49 -8.99 -3.80
N ASN A 87 20.87 -9.97 -3.11
CA ASN A 87 19.42 -10.19 -3.18
C ASN A 87 18.60 -8.96 -2.76
N TYR A 88 19.08 -8.20 -1.78
CA TYR A 88 18.41 -6.98 -1.34
C TYR A 88 18.60 -5.80 -2.30
N THR A 89 19.70 -5.78 -3.04
CA THR A 89 19.93 -4.77 -4.08
C THR A 89 18.92 -4.98 -5.22
N GLU A 90 18.76 -6.22 -5.71
CA GLU A 90 17.74 -6.56 -6.72
C GLU A 90 16.32 -6.22 -6.26
N LEU A 91 16.00 -6.47 -4.97
CA LEU A 91 14.70 -6.11 -4.40
C LEU A 91 14.49 -4.60 -4.36
N ILE A 92 15.51 -3.82 -3.97
CA ILE A 92 15.45 -2.36 -3.98
C ILE A 92 15.25 -1.85 -5.40
N ASP A 93 15.97 -2.41 -6.38
CA ASP A 93 15.85 -2.02 -7.78
C ASP A 93 14.43 -2.28 -8.31
N CYS A 94 13.87 -3.45 -8.01
CA CYS A 94 12.47 -3.77 -8.33
C CYS A 94 11.48 -2.78 -7.71
N PHE A 95 11.66 -2.42 -6.44
CA PHE A 95 10.81 -1.41 -5.78
C PHE A 95 10.97 -0.02 -6.39
N GLN A 96 12.18 0.36 -6.80
CA GLN A 96 12.41 1.63 -7.50
C GLN A 96 11.74 1.66 -8.88
N GLU A 97 11.74 0.55 -9.62
CA GLU A 97 11.01 0.41 -10.88
C GLU A 97 9.49 0.56 -10.66
N GLN A 98 8.95 -0.08 -9.64
CA GLN A 98 7.53 0.07 -9.29
C GLN A 98 7.17 1.50 -8.88
N ILE A 99 8.03 2.18 -8.11
CA ILE A 99 7.84 3.61 -7.80
C ILE A 99 7.76 4.44 -9.08
N LYS A 100 8.68 4.23 -10.04
CA LYS A 100 8.65 4.94 -11.33
C LYS A 100 7.35 4.70 -12.08
N GLN A 101 6.82 3.48 -12.05
CA GLN A 101 5.53 3.16 -12.67
C GLN A 101 4.38 3.90 -11.99
N TYR A 102 4.30 3.88 -10.66
CA TYR A 102 3.29 4.65 -9.93
C TYR A 102 3.42 6.17 -10.14
N GLN A 103 4.64 6.67 -10.30
CA GLN A 103 4.91 8.07 -10.63
C GLN A 103 4.36 8.40 -12.02
N LYS A 104 4.62 7.55 -13.01
CA LYS A 104 4.07 7.69 -14.36
C LYS A 104 2.55 7.65 -14.36
N ASP A 105 1.94 6.77 -13.58
CA ASP A 105 0.48 6.70 -13.46
C ASP A 105 -0.07 7.97 -12.80
N LYS A 106 0.65 8.55 -11.82
CA LYS A 106 0.35 9.85 -11.23
C LYS A 106 0.46 11.01 -12.22
N ASP A 107 1.49 11.03 -13.03
CA ASP A 107 1.75 12.11 -13.98
C ASP A 107 0.82 12.02 -15.21
N ASN A 108 0.54 10.82 -15.71
CA ASN A 108 -0.46 10.59 -16.76
C ASN A 108 -1.86 11.06 -16.32
N ARG A 109 -2.15 11.01 -15.02
CA ARG A 109 -3.41 11.52 -14.45
C ARG A 109 -3.48 13.04 -14.39
N ALA A 110 -2.37 13.79 -14.42
CA ALA A 110 -2.46 15.23 -14.71
C ALA A 110 -2.98 15.49 -16.15
N GLY A 111 -2.85 14.51 -17.06
CA GLY A 111 -3.46 14.49 -18.39
C GLY A 111 -4.85 13.87 -18.44
N PHE A 112 -5.27 13.10 -17.42
CA PHE A 112 -6.66 12.68 -17.20
C PHE A 112 -7.26 13.56 -16.11
N ALA A 113 -7.82 14.69 -16.47
CA ALA A 113 -8.55 15.46 -15.48
C ALA A 113 -9.74 14.64 -14.99
N CYS A 114 -9.60 13.98 -13.83
CA CYS A 114 -10.66 13.22 -13.18
C CYS A 114 -11.89 14.09 -12.88
N TYR A 115 -11.78 15.41 -13.06
CA TYR A 115 -12.77 16.44 -12.78
C TYR A 115 -13.07 17.36 -13.98
N ASP A 116 -12.49 17.14 -15.16
CA ASP A 116 -12.82 17.98 -16.33
C ASP A 116 -14.31 17.81 -16.68
N ASP A 117 -14.98 18.94 -16.93
CA ASP A 117 -16.40 19.03 -17.29
C ASP A 117 -17.40 18.41 -16.27
N MET A 118 -17.01 18.33 -14.99
CA MET A 118 -17.88 17.84 -13.92
C MET A 118 -18.83 18.93 -13.39
N SER A 119 -20.10 18.61 -13.18
CA SER A 119 -21.03 19.49 -12.46
C SER A 119 -20.63 19.65 -10.99
N LEU A 120 -20.91 20.82 -10.39
CA LEU A 120 -20.58 21.10 -8.99
C LEU A 120 -21.14 20.05 -8.01
N ASP A 121 -22.38 19.59 -8.22
CA ASP A 121 -23.02 18.62 -7.33
C ASP A 121 -22.35 17.25 -7.41
N LEU A 122 -21.96 16.80 -8.62
CA LEU A 122 -21.17 15.58 -8.79
C LEU A 122 -19.78 15.72 -8.14
N PHE A 123 -19.13 16.87 -8.27
CA PHE A 123 -17.85 17.14 -7.60
C PHE A 123 -17.96 17.04 -6.08
N GLN A 124 -19.05 17.56 -5.49
CA GLN A 124 -19.30 17.44 -4.05
C GLN A 124 -19.53 15.99 -3.62
N SER A 125 -20.32 15.23 -4.37
CA SER A 125 -20.54 13.79 -4.11
C SER A 125 -19.23 13.00 -4.19
N VAL A 126 -18.38 13.31 -5.17
CA VAL A 126 -17.07 12.68 -5.38
C VAL A 126 -16.05 13.10 -4.30
N SER A 127 -16.12 14.32 -3.76
CA SER A 127 -15.27 14.76 -2.64
C SER A 127 -15.51 13.96 -1.36
N LEU A 128 -16.70 13.39 -1.16
CA LEU A 128 -16.98 12.48 -0.04
C LEU A 128 -16.25 11.14 -0.21
N LEU A 129 -16.09 10.69 -1.46
CA LEU A 129 -15.35 9.47 -1.79
C LEU A 129 -13.84 9.65 -1.54
N ASP A 130 -13.28 10.84 -1.76
CA ASP A 130 -11.86 11.14 -1.52
C ASP A 130 -11.43 10.80 -0.09
N GLY A 131 -12.19 11.27 0.91
CA GLY A 131 -11.90 10.96 2.32
C GLY A 131 -11.90 9.46 2.63
N LYS A 132 -12.78 8.69 1.97
CA LYS A 132 -12.88 7.24 2.15
C LYS A 132 -11.77 6.49 1.43
N LEU A 133 -11.40 6.91 0.22
CA LEU A 133 -10.30 6.31 -0.52
C LEU A 133 -8.95 6.58 0.15
N VAL A 134 -8.73 7.79 0.70
CA VAL A 134 -7.53 8.09 1.51
C VAL A 134 -7.40 7.09 2.66
N ASP A 135 -8.45 6.92 3.46
CA ASP A 135 -8.40 6.02 4.63
C ASP A 135 -8.20 4.56 4.20
N LEU A 136 -8.94 4.10 3.18
CA LEU A 136 -8.81 2.75 2.63
C LEU A 136 -7.38 2.44 2.19
N TYR A 137 -6.81 3.27 1.31
CA TYR A 137 -5.49 2.98 0.75
C TYR A 137 -4.38 3.16 1.77
N LYS A 138 -4.53 4.03 2.76
CA LYS A 138 -3.62 4.12 3.90
C LYS A 138 -3.61 2.84 4.72
N ARG A 139 -4.78 2.26 5.00
CA ARG A 139 -4.90 0.98 5.74
C ARG A 139 -4.35 -0.19 4.92
N LYS A 140 -4.65 -0.25 3.62
CA LYS A 140 -4.07 -1.26 2.70
C LYS A 140 -2.55 -1.14 2.61
N ALA A 141 -2.00 0.07 2.61
CA ALA A 141 -0.55 0.30 2.64
C ALA A 141 0.07 -0.15 3.96
N GLU A 142 -0.50 0.21 5.11
CA GLU A 142 -0.03 -0.26 6.42
C GLU A 142 -0.07 -1.79 6.50
N PHE A 143 -1.18 -2.42 6.13
CA PHE A 143 -1.29 -3.88 6.08
C PHE A 143 -0.17 -4.52 5.21
N SER A 144 0.03 -3.99 4.00
CA SER A 144 1.08 -4.44 3.07
C SER A 144 2.49 -4.27 3.66
N LYS A 145 2.76 -3.14 4.32
CA LYS A 145 4.02 -2.84 5.01
C LYS A 145 4.33 -3.89 6.06
N TYR A 146 3.35 -4.23 6.89
CA TYR A 146 3.53 -5.25 7.94
C TYR A 146 3.70 -6.66 7.38
N LEU A 147 2.98 -7.01 6.30
CA LEU A 147 3.22 -8.26 5.59
C LEU A 147 4.66 -8.35 5.07
N PHE A 148 5.17 -7.27 4.49
CA PHE A 148 6.55 -7.20 4.03
C PHE A 148 7.53 -7.40 5.19
N TYR A 149 7.41 -6.63 6.28
CA TYR A 149 8.29 -6.76 7.44
C TYR A 149 8.27 -8.17 8.03
N ARG A 150 7.08 -8.78 8.16
CA ARG A 150 6.95 -10.17 8.62
C ARG A 150 7.75 -11.13 7.74
N ARG A 151 7.58 -11.05 6.41
CA ARG A 151 8.27 -11.93 5.47
C ARG A 151 9.78 -11.68 5.50
N PHE A 152 10.19 -10.42 5.45
CA PHE A 152 11.58 -10.00 5.46
C PHE A 152 12.32 -10.50 6.72
N SER A 153 11.76 -10.26 7.90
CA SER A 153 12.41 -10.65 9.14
C SER A 153 12.44 -12.17 9.35
N LEU A 154 11.45 -12.91 8.84
CA LEU A 154 11.50 -14.38 8.82
C LEU A 154 12.64 -14.90 7.94
N ASP A 155 12.87 -14.29 6.78
CA ASP A 155 13.95 -14.71 5.88
C ASP A 155 15.34 -14.37 6.43
N VAL A 156 15.49 -13.21 7.08
CA VAL A 156 16.71 -12.85 7.84
C VAL A 156 16.97 -13.88 8.95
N ALA A 157 15.95 -14.19 9.77
CA ALA A 157 16.08 -15.13 10.87
C ALA A 157 16.46 -16.55 10.40
N ARG A 158 15.88 -17.01 9.28
CA ARG A 158 16.21 -18.32 8.67
C ARG A 158 17.66 -18.37 8.19
N LYS A 159 18.12 -17.34 7.50
CA LYS A 159 19.48 -17.29 6.92
C LYS A 159 20.56 -17.14 8.01
N LEU A 160 20.33 -16.34 9.05
CA LEU A 160 21.23 -16.29 10.22
C LEU A 160 21.34 -17.65 10.90
N LYS A 161 20.21 -18.38 11.08
CA LYS A 161 20.22 -19.73 11.65
C LYS A 161 20.98 -20.74 10.79
N GLN A 162 20.99 -20.59 9.48
CA GLN A 162 21.79 -21.44 8.57
C GLN A 162 23.29 -21.13 8.69
N GLN A 163 23.66 -19.85 8.77
CA GLN A 163 25.06 -19.43 8.93
C GLN A 163 25.65 -19.85 10.28
N MET A 164 24.87 -19.79 11.37
CA MET A 164 25.33 -20.27 12.70
C MET A 164 25.48 -21.79 12.79
N LYS A 165 25.03 -22.55 11.79
CA LYS A 165 25.15 -24.01 11.73
C LYS A 165 26.34 -24.49 10.89
N ASN A 166 26.99 -23.58 10.17
CA ASN A 166 28.20 -23.83 9.37
C ASN A 166 29.41 -23.23 10.09
#